data_AF-A0A7W7YDN8-F1
#
_entry.id   AF-A0A7W7YDN8-F1
#
_cell.length_a   1.000
_cell.length_b   1.000
_cell.length_c   1.000
_cell.angle_alpha   90.00
_cell.angle_beta   90.00
_cell.angle_gamma   90.00
#
_symmetry.space_group_name_H-M   'P 1'
#
loop_
_entity.id
_entity.type
_entity.pdbx_description
1 polymer ?
#
loop_
_entity_poly.entity_id
_entity_poly.type
_entity_poly.pdbx_seq_one_letter_code
_entity_poly.pdbx_strand_id
1 'polypeptide(L)'
;MTDEFKDRIFQGARRMVIWGESRADVLHRLEVNGIPSDEAQQMYERALAERVSTLRTDAIKQTVQGLGLLLAAFYLFNRLAEGSGAISQHGVAAILLTGFLGAWRFFKGIFGYLLARSREGSLSDHDDDDKE
;
A
#
# COMPACT_ATOMS: atom_id res chain seq x y z
N MET A 1 -21.44 5.67 -29.48
CA MET A 1 -21.35 5.78 -28.01
C MET A 1 -20.59 7.06 -27.70
N THR A 2 -21.12 7.96 -26.86
CA THR A 2 -20.46 9.25 -26.55
C THR A 2 -19.31 9.05 -25.56
N ASP A 3 -18.26 9.87 -25.65
CA ASP A 3 -17.08 9.77 -24.78
C ASP A 3 -17.45 9.91 -23.29
N GLU A 4 -18.40 10.78 -22.94
CA GLU A 4 -18.91 10.91 -21.57
C GLU A 4 -19.56 9.63 -21.02
N PHE A 5 -20.15 8.80 -21.89
CA PHE A 5 -20.75 7.54 -21.47
C PHE A 5 -19.67 6.51 -21.16
N LYS A 6 -18.64 6.42 -22.01
CA LYS A 6 -17.48 5.55 -21.78
C LYS A 6 -16.76 5.92 -20.49
N ASP A 7 -16.56 7.22 -20.23
CA ASP A 7 -15.90 7.71 -19.02
C ASP A 7 -16.66 7.35 -17.74
N ARG A 8 -17.99 7.46 -17.73
CA ARG A 8 -18.80 7.05 -16.57
C ARG A 8 -18.72 5.56 -16.29
N ILE A 9 -18.76 4.74 -17.34
CA ILE A 9 -18.62 3.28 -17.22
C ILE A 9 -17.22 2.94 -16.69
N PHE A 10 -16.18 3.58 -17.24
CA PHE A 10 -14.81 3.40 -16.79
C PHE A 10 -14.64 3.78 -15.32
N GLN A 11 -15.21 4.91 -14.86
CA GLN A 11 -15.19 5.29 -13.45
C GLN A 11 -15.91 4.29 -12.54
N GLY A 12 -16.98 3.66 -13.02
CA GLY A 12 -17.68 2.59 -12.31
C GLY A 12 -16.80 1.34 -12.16
N ALA A 13 -16.25 0.84 -13.27
CA ALA A 13 -15.35 -0.30 -13.27
C ALA A 13 -14.09 -0.06 -12.43
N ARG A 14 -13.50 1.14 -12.52
CA ARG A 14 -12.38 1.56 -11.69
C ARG A 14 -12.71 1.50 -10.20
N ARG A 15 -13.90 1.96 -9.80
CA ARG A 15 -14.37 1.84 -8.41
C ARG A 15 -14.46 0.38 -7.97
N MET A 16 -15.08 -0.48 -8.76
CA MET A 16 -15.18 -1.92 -8.45
C MET A 16 -13.80 -2.56 -8.29
N VAL A 17 -12.85 -2.24 -9.19
CA VAL A 17 -11.48 -2.76 -9.11
C VAL A 17 -10.77 -2.29 -7.84
N ILE A 18 -10.89 -0.99 -7.50
CA ILE A 18 -10.35 -0.41 -6.26
C ILE A 18 -10.94 -1.13 -5.03
N TRP A 19 -12.23 -1.43 -5.05
CA TRP A 19 -12.93 -2.14 -3.98
C TRP A 19 -12.68 -3.66 -3.99
N GLY A 20 -11.77 -4.14 -4.83
CA GLY A 20 -11.35 -5.54 -4.84
C GLY A 20 -12.40 -6.51 -5.38
N GLU A 21 -13.38 -6.03 -6.15
CA GLU A 21 -14.31 -6.92 -6.83
C GLU A 21 -13.59 -7.85 -7.80
N SER A 22 -14.18 -9.04 -8.02
CA SER A 22 -13.56 -10.06 -8.84
C SER A 22 -13.44 -9.59 -10.30
N ARG A 23 -12.42 -10.07 -11.00
CA ARG A 23 -12.26 -9.78 -12.44
C ARG A 23 -13.51 -10.15 -13.24
N ALA A 24 -14.15 -11.27 -12.89
CA ALA A 24 -15.36 -11.73 -13.55
C ALA A 24 -16.51 -10.74 -13.38
N ASP A 25 -16.71 -10.19 -12.17
CA ASP A 25 -17.79 -9.25 -11.89
C ASP A 25 -17.59 -7.91 -12.62
N VAL A 26 -16.35 -7.41 -12.65
CA VAL A 26 -16.03 -6.16 -13.36
C VAL A 26 -16.21 -6.32 -14.87
N LEU A 27 -15.70 -7.40 -15.45
CA LEU A 27 -15.86 -7.67 -16.88
C LEU A 27 -17.32 -7.91 -17.26
N HIS A 28 -18.04 -8.69 -16.47
CA HIS A 28 -19.48 -8.92 -16.68
C HIS A 28 -20.26 -7.59 -16.66
N ARG A 29 -19.93 -6.70 -15.72
CA ARG A 29 -20.57 -5.38 -15.64
C ARG A 29 -20.24 -4.50 -16.84
N LEU A 30 -19.02 -4.56 -17.38
CA LEU A 30 -18.65 -3.84 -18.59
C LEU A 30 -19.39 -4.38 -19.82
N GLU A 31 -19.52 -5.71 -19.94
CA GLU A 31 -20.24 -6.38 -21.03
C GLU A 31 -21.74 -6.07 -21.01
N VAL A 32 -22.38 -6.08 -19.82
CA VAL A 32 -23.80 -5.69 -19.68
C VAL A 32 -24.06 -4.23 -20.08
N ASN A 33 -23.06 -3.36 -19.98
CA ASN A 33 -23.14 -1.97 -20.44
C ASN A 33 -22.82 -1.79 -21.93
N GLY A 34 -22.64 -2.89 -22.67
CA GLY A 34 -22.41 -2.88 -24.11
C GLY A 34 -20.97 -2.57 -24.51
N ILE A 35 -20.00 -2.74 -23.61
CA ILE A 35 -18.57 -2.65 -23.94
C ILE A 35 -18.11 -3.99 -24.52
N PRO A 36 -17.45 -4.01 -25.69
CA PRO A 36 -16.84 -5.21 -26.26
C PRO A 36 -15.83 -5.86 -25.29
N SER A 37 -15.71 -7.19 -25.30
CA SER A 37 -14.88 -7.93 -24.31
C SER A 37 -13.39 -7.54 -24.36
N ASP A 38 -12.86 -7.23 -25.55
CA ASP A 38 -11.51 -6.72 -25.76
C ASP A 38 -11.31 -5.30 -25.19
N GLU A 39 -12.27 -4.42 -25.38
CA GLU A 39 -12.26 -3.07 -24.79
C GLU A 39 -12.46 -3.13 -23.27
N ALA A 40 -13.32 -4.03 -22.78
CA ALA A 40 -13.57 -4.25 -21.36
C ALA A 40 -12.32 -4.75 -20.63
N GLN A 41 -11.57 -5.65 -21.26
CA GLN A 41 -10.31 -6.15 -20.69
C GLN A 41 -9.25 -5.05 -20.61
N GLN A 42 -9.12 -4.20 -21.63
CA GLN A 42 -8.20 -3.06 -21.58
C GLN A 42 -8.59 -2.06 -20.48
N MET A 43 -9.88 -1.78 -20.32
CA MET A 43 -10.39 -0.93 -19.23
C MET A 43 -10.09 -1.52 -17.85
N TYR A 44 -10.28 -2.84 -17.69
CA TYR A 44 -9.95 -3.54 -16.46
C TYR A 44 -8.44 -3.48 -16.15
N GLU A 45 -7.58 -3.78 -17.11
CA GLU A 45 -6.13 -3.76 -16.93
C GLU A 45 -5.62 -2.36 -16.56
N ARG A 46 -6.19 -1.31 -17.16
CA ARG A 46 -5.89 0.08 -16.80
C ARG A 46 -6.31 0.41 -15.37
N ALA A 47 -7.52 0.04 -14.98
CA ALA A 47 -8.01 0.23 -13.60
C ALA A 47 -7.18 -0.55 -12.57
N LEU A 48 -6.74 -1.76 -12.92
CA LEU A 48 -5.88 -2.59 -12.08
C LEU A 48 -4.50 -1.97 -11.92
N ALA A 49 -3.92 -1.44 -12.99
CA ALA A 49 -2.64 -0.74 -12.94
C ALA A 49 -2.69 0.50 -12.02
N GLU A 50 -3.79 1.26 -12.06
CA GLU A 50 -4.02 2.38 -11.13
C GLU A 50 -4.07 1.90 -9.68
N ARG A 51 -4.85 0.84 -9.39
CA ARG A 51 -4.93 0.26 -8.06
C ARG A 51 -3.57 -0.21 -7.53
N VAL A 52 -2.81 -0.92 -8.35
CA VAL A 52 -1.47 -1.41 -8.00
C VAL A 52 -0.52 -0.24 -7.74
N SER A 53 -0.61 0.84 -8.53
CA SER A 53 0.19 2.06 -8.33
C SER A 53 -0.11 2.71 -6.98
N THR A 54 -1.39 2.83 -6.61
CA THR A 54 -1.81 3.37 -5.30
C THR A 54 -1.29 2.52 -4.16
N LEU A 55 -1.50 1.20 -4.21
CA LEU A 55 -1.00 0.25 -3.21
C LEU A 55 0.51 0.33 -3.03
N ARG A 56 1.26 0.41 -4.13
CA ARG A 56 2.72 0.56 -4.09
C ARG A 56 3.13 1.89 -3.45
N THR A 57 2.41 2.96 -3.74
CA THR A 57 2.71 4.29 -3.16
C THR A 57 2.57 4.27 -1.64
N ASP A 58 1.51 3.63 -1.12
CA ASP A 58 1.31 3.54 0.33
C ASP A 58 2.31 2.58 0.98
N ALA A 59 2.62 1.46 0.33
CA ALA A 59 3.68 0.56 0.76
C ALA A 59 5.06 1.25 0.82
N ILE A 60 5.37 2.12 -0.16
CA ILE A 60 6.59 2.93 -0.18
C ILE A 60 6.60 3.91 1.00
N LYS A 61 5.49 4.60 1.28
CA LYS A 61 5.41 5.51 2.46
C LYS A 61 5.72 4.76 3.75
N GLN A 62 5.14 3.58 3.96
CA GLN A 62 5.41 2.74 5.14
C GLN A 62 6.89 2.31 5.21
N THR A 63 7.47 1.94 4.07
CA THR A 63 8.89 1.57 3.96
C THR A 63 9.81 2.74 4.33
N VAL A 64 9.53 3.95 3.81
CA VAL A 64 10.31 5.16 4.10
C VAL A 64 10.20 5.56 5.57
N GLN A 65 9.01 5.48 6.16
CA GLN A 65 8.81 5.74 7.59
C GLN A 65 9.59 4.75 8.46
N GLY A 66 9.52 3.45 8.14
CA GLY A 66 10.29 2.42 8.84
C GLY A 66 11.80 2.64 8.75
N LEU A 67 12.29 2.98 7.55
CA LEU A 67 13.69 3.30 7.33
C LEU A 67 14.14 4.54 8.12
N GLY A 68 13.31 5.59 8.18
CA GLY A 68 13.58 6.78 8.99
C GLY A 68 13.72 6.46 10.48
N LEU A 69 12.86 5.61 11.02
CA LEU A 69 12.94 5.15 12.41
C LEU A 69 14.22 4.33 12.67
N LEU A 70 14.61 3.46 11.75
CA LEU A 70 15.85 2.69 11.85
C LEU A 70 17.09 3.61 11.86
N LEU A 71 17.11 4.61 10.96
CA LEU A 71 18.19 5.59 10.91
C LEU A 71 18.25 6.44 12.19
N ALA A 72 17.09 6.83 12.75
CA ALA A 72 17.02 7.55 14.01
C ALA A 72 17.55 6.70 15.19
N ALA A 73 17.18 5.43 15.26
CA ALA A 73 17.69 4.50 16.27
C ALA A 73 19.20 4.32 16.16
N PHE A 74 19.73 4.19 14.93
CA PHE A 74 21.17 4.09 14.68
C PHE A 74 21.91 5.38 15.08
N TYR A 75 21.35 6.56 14.76
CA TYR A 75 21.92 7.84 15.15
C TYR A 75 21.97 8.01 16.67
N LEU A 76 20.86 7.70 17.37
CA LEU A 76 20.79 7.73 18.82
C LEU A 76 21.81 6.79 19.45
N PHE A 77 21.95 5.57 18.92
CA PHE A 77 22.94 4.61 19.39
C PHE A 77 24.37 5.14 19.29
N ASN A 78 24.78 5.68 18.13
CA ASN A 78 26.12 6.25 17.96
C ASN A 78 26.35 7.41 18.92
N ARG A 79 25.36 8.30 19.09
CA ARG A 79 25.52 9.48 19.94
C ARG A 79 25.63 9.13 21.43
N LEU A 80 24.89 8.11 21.88
CA LEU A 80 24.98 7.57 23.23
C LEU A 80 26.29 6.81 23.47
N ALA A 81 26.80 6.10 22.46
CA ALA A 81 28.09 5.40 22.55
C ALA A 81 29.28 6.36 22.69
N GLU A 82 29.24 7.52 22.01
CA GLU A 82 30.28 8.56 22.11
C GLU A 82 30.19 9.41 23.40
N GLY A 83 28.99 9.61 23.93
CA GLY A 83 28.71 10.62 24.97
C GLY A 83 29.03 10.20 26.41
N SER A 84 29.01 8.91 26.72
CA SER A 84 29.33 8.40 28.05
C SER A 84 29.44 6.89 28.00
N GLY A 85 30.57 6.30 28.42
CA GLY A 85 30.77 4.84 28.50
C GLY A 85 29.81 4.07 29.42
N ALA A 86 28.74 4.72 29.92
CA ALA A 86 27.64 4.14 30.66
C ALA A 86 26.33 4.49 29.94
N ILE A 87 25.85 3.57 29.09
CA ILE A 87 24.53 3.69 28.48
C ILE A 87 23.49 3.37 29.56
N SER A 88 22.66 4.35 29.92
CA SER A 88 21.52 4.12 30.82
C SER A 88 20.64 2.99 30.26
N GLN A 89 20.23 2.04 31.10
CA GLN A 89 19.34 0.93 30.70
C GLN A 89 18.08 1.43 29.98
N HIS A 90 17.58 2.61 30.35
CA HIS A 90 16.42 3.22 29.71
C HIS A 90 16.73 3.72 28.28
N GLY A 91 17.95 4.18 28.01
CA GLY A 91 18.40 4.58 26.67
C GLY A 91 18.54 3.39 25.73
N VAL A 92 19.07 2.26 26.22
CA VAL A 92 19.12 1.00 25.45
C VAL A 92 17.71 0.53 25.11
N ALA A 93 16.79 0.53 26.08
CA ALA A 93 15.41 0.12 25.87
C ALA A 93 14.70 1.00 24.82
N ALA A 94 14.92 2.31 24.85
CA ALA A 94 14.36 3.24 23.86
C ALA A 94 14.89 3.00 22.44
N ILE A 95 16.18 2.72 22.28
CA ILE A 95 16.79 2.41 20.97
C ILE A 95 16.25 1.08 20.44
N LEU A 96 16.16 0.05 21.29
CA LEU A 96 15.64 -1.26 20.90
C LEU A 96 14.17 -1.17 20.48
N LEU A 97 13.33 -0.44 21.23
CA LEU A 97 11.93 -0.21 20.88
C LEU A 97 11.80 0.54 19.55
N THR A 98 12.56 1.63 19.36
CA THR A 98 12.54 2.42 18.12
C THR A 98 13.01 1.60 16.93
N GLY A 99 14.09 0.83 17.11
CA GLY A 99 14.64 -0.06 16.09
C GLY A 99 13.66 -1.18 15.72
N PHE A 100 13.00 -1.78 16.71
CA PHE A 100 11.99 -2.81 16.49
C PHE A 100 10.76 -2.26 15.75
N LEU A 101 10.21 -1.11 16.18
CA LEU A 101 9.12 -0.42 15.50
C LEU A 101 9.48 -0.03 14.06
N GLY A 102 10.70 0.48 13.85
CA GLY A 102 11.21 0.82 12.53
C GLY A 102 11.32 -0.40 11.62
N ALA A 103 11.92 -1.48 12.12
CA ALA A 103 12.03 -2.75 11.39
C ALA A 103 10.65 -3.32 11.03
N TRP A 104 9.72 -3.34 11.99
CA TRP A 104 8.35 -3.80 11.77
C TRP A 104 7.65 -3.03 10.65
N ARG A 105 7.69 -1.69 10.68
CA ARG A 105 7.11 -0.86 9.61
C ARG A 105 7.81 -1.04 8.27
N PHE A 106 9.13 -1.17 8.27
CA PHE A 106 9.91 -1.42 7.06
C PHE A 106 9.51 -2.74 6.40
N PHE A 107 9.39 -3.82 7.17
CA PHE A 107 8.92 -5.10 6.66
C PHE A 107 7.45 -5.04 6.22
N LYS A 108 6.54 -4.40 6.98
CA LYS A 108 5.13 -4.20 6.57
C LYS A 108 5.05 -3.53 5.20
N GLY A 109 5.86 -2.49 4.97
CA GLY A 109 5.96 -1.80 3.68
C GLY A 109 6.51 -2.68 2.55
N ILE A 110 7.60 -3.42 2.79
CA ILE A 110 8.17 -4.34 1.78
C ILE A 110 7.17 -5.44 1.42
N PHE A 111 6.58 -6.10 2.42
CA PHE A 111 5.57 -7.13 2.17
C PHE A 111 4.35 -6.54 1.48
N GLY A 112 3.89 -5.35 1.86
CA GLY A 112 2.83 -4.63 1.18
C GLY A 112 3.14 -4.35 -0.29
N TYR A 113 4.37 -3.95 -0.61
CA TYR A 113 4.82 -3.71 -1.98
C TYR A 113 4.87 -5.00 -2.81
N LEU A 114 5.41 -6.08 -2.23
CA LEU A 114 5.52 -7.39 -2.90
C LEU A 114 4.15 -8.05 -3.08
N LEU A 115 3.27 -7.98 -2.08
CA LEU A 115 1.91 -8.52 -2.15
C LEU A 115 0.89 -7.59 -2.84
N ALA A 116 1.26 -6.37 -3.24
CA ALA A 116 0.37 -5.45 -3.94
C ALA A 116 -0.24 -6.07 -5.22
N ARG A 117 0.44 -7.06 -5.81
CA ARG A 117 -0.03 -7.78 -7.01
C ARG A 117 -0.85 -9.03 -6.69
N SER A 118 -0.69 -9.65 -5.53
CA SER A 118 -1.33 -10.92 -5.17
C SER A 118 -2.54 -10.77 -4.27
N ARG A 119 -2.89 -9.55 -3.85
CA ARG A 119 -4.07 -9.29 -3.02
C ARG A 119 -5.34 -9.18 -3.87
N GLU A 120 -6.12 -10.26 -3.87
CA GLU A 120 -7.55 -10.22 -4.15
C GLU A 120 -8.27 -9.85 -2.84
N GLY A 121 -9.03 -8.74 -2.81
CA GLY A 121 -9.66 -8.22 -1.59
C GLY A 121 -9.76 -6.68 -1.55
N SER A 122 -10.79 -6.14 -0.90
CA SER A 122 -11.12 -4.70 -0.91
C SER A 122 -10.03 -3.80 -0.31
N LEU A 123 -9.82 -2.62 -0.90
CA LEU A 123 -8.96 -1.57 -0.32
C LEU A 123 -9.58 -0.92 0.93
N SER A 124 -10.89 -1.06 1.16
CA SER A 124 -11.59 -0.42 2.29
C SER A 124 -11.21 -0.99 3.66
N ASP A 125 -10.79 -2.25 3.73
CA ASP A 125 -10.41 -2.88 5.00
C ASP A 125 -9.04 -2.42 5.50
N HIS A 126 -8.28 -1.66 4.69
CA HIS A 126 -6.92 -1.27 5.02
C HIS A 126 -6.81 0.04 5.82
N ASP A 127 -7.82 0.91 5.76
CA ASP A 127 -7.84 2.19 6.50
C ASP A 127 -8.23 2.04 7.98
N ASP A 128 -8.76 0.88 8.37
CA ASP A 128 -9.20 0.62 9.75
C ASP A 128 -8.09 0.01 10.62
N ASP A 129 -7.12 -0.71 10.05
CA ASP A 129 -6.00 -1.32 10.78
C ASP A 129 -4.94 -0.31 11.28
N ASP A 130 -4.94 0.92 10.75
CA ASP A 130 -4.00 1.96 11.15
C ASP A 130 -4.61 2.95 12.19
N LYS A 131 -5.83 2.66 12.71
CA LYS A 131 -6.53 3.46 13.74
C LYS A 131 -6.53 2.87 15.16
N GLU A 132 -5.98 1.68 15.36
CA GLU A 132 -5.72 1.11 16.70
C GLU A 132 -4.29 1.37 17.17
#